data_AF-A0A5C5W707-F1
#
_entry.id   AF-A0A5C5W707-F1
#
_cell.length_a   1.000
_cell.length_b   1.000
_cell.length_c   1.000
_cell.angle_alpha   90.00
_cell.angle_beta   90.00
_cell.angle_gamma   90.00
#
_symmetry.space_group_name_H-M   'P 1'
#
loop_
_entity.id
_entity.type
_entity.pdbx_description
1 polymer ?
#
loop_
_entity_poly.entity_id
_entity_poly.type
_entity_poly.pdbx_seq_one_letter_code
_entity_poly.pdbx_strand_id
1 'polypeptide(L)'
;MHPVWILCLTITVSTSCWAAETTRLAIAPDVYNGLRGVQPESQQAVERFAEAQQAAERGEASHALRLVHEALALDPDHRAARRLLGYEWLDGAWVTPYQRDQARRGYRWDARYGWVKPEDLSRYAAGERPDGRRWVSAAEVQERRDPIDEGWQVRTDHFLVTTNHSLEAGAALAAELENLYQLWRQRFAGYWATDREVRQLLAGDRVVPKPSRPFRVVYHRDKQGYVEHLRRRQPRIEETLGIYFDTLRAAHFYHAEEPAEAARLRPTLYHEAVHQMFQESAPKARAAGENANFWVIEGVACWFETLRPAEPGWYTIGRGGRLASAAQIASPLPIAELTAWGQSDLQRQPNLAQVYAQATALVAMLAEQQPETLVRYLKGVYYSRPDGAELSRLADQSYAELDDAYRRFAAERLPELAAVPAGH
;
A
#
# COMPACT_ATOMS: atom_id res chain seq x y z
N MET A 1 -27.87 -57.63 -31.09
CA MET A 1 -28.07 -56.24 -31.52
C MET A 1 -28.63 -55.48 -30.32
N HIS A 2 -27.78 -54.69 -29.66
CA HIS A 2 -28.11 -53.96 -28.43
C HIS A 2 -28.73 -52.59 -28.75
N PRO A 3 -29.62 -52.05 -27.90
CA PRO A 3 -30.17 -50.72 -28.08
C PRO A 3 -29.15 -49.66 -27.63
N VAL A 4 -28.99 -48.64 -28.46
CA VAL A 4 -28.16 -47.46 -28.20
C VAL A 4 -28.95 -46.50 -27.32
N TRP A 5 -28.47 -46.27 -26.10
CA TRP A 5 -28.95 -45.21 -25.22
C TRP A 5 -28.20 -43.92 -25.55
N ILE A 6 -28.91 -42.89 -26.00
CA ILE A 6 -28.39 -41.54 -26.19
C ILE A 6 -28.30 -40.89 -24.81
N LEU A 7 -27.08 -40.69 -24.34
CA LEU A 7 -26.78 -39.98 -23.10
C LEU A 7 -26.82 -38.46 -23.38
N CYS A 8 -27.90 -37.80 -23.00
CA CYS A 8 -27.96 -36.34 -22.93
C CYS A 8 -26.98 -35.85 -21.86
N LEU A 9 -25.81 -35.34 -22.27
CA LEU A 9 -24.94 -34.55 -21.42
C LEU A 9 -25.62 -33.20 -21.13
N THR A 10 -26.25 -33.09 -19.97
CA THR A 10 -26.55 -31.80 -19.35
C THR A 10 -25.23 -31.19 -18.88
N ILE A 11 -24.69 -30.26 -19.68
CA ILE A 11 -23.64 -29.34 -19.24
C ILE A 11 -24.24 -28.52 -18.11
N THR A 12 -23.93 -28.90 -16.88
CA THR A 12 -24.28 -28.13 -15.71
C THR A 12 -23.22 -27.04 -15.62
N VAL A 13 -23.52 -25.86 -16.17
CA VAL A 13 -22.73 -24.66 -15.92
C VAL A 13 -22.89 -24.40 -14.42
N SER A 14 -21.87 -24.78 -13.65
CA SER A 14 -21.83 -24.49 -12.23
C SER A 14 -21.65 -22.98 -12.09
N THR A 15 -22.77 -22.26 -11.93
CA THR A 15 -22.78 -20.89 -11.45
C THR A 15 -22.26 -20.95 -10.02
N SER A 16 -20.95 -20.87 -9.89
CA SER A 16 -20.27 -20.65 -8.62
C SER A 16 -20.83 -19.34 -8.08
N CYS A 17 -21.58 -19.44 -7.00
CA CYS A 17 -22.11 -18.29 -6.28
C CYS A 17 -20.90 -17.59 -5.65
N TRP A 18 -20.33 -16.59 -6.34
CA TRP A 18 -19.28 -15.74 -5.79
C TRP A 18 -19.92 -14.89 -4.69
N ALA A 19 -20.00 -15.42 -3.48
CA ALA A 19 -20.09 -14.56 -2.30
C ALA A 19 -18.84 -13.67 -2.35
N ALA A 20 -19.06 -12.38 -2.56
CA ALA A 20 -18.00 -11.40 -2.79
C ALA A 20 -17.14 -11.21 -1.54
N GLU A 21 -16.18 -12.10 -1.32
CA GLU A 21 -15.16 -11.87 -0.30
C GLU A 21 -14.32 -10.67 -0.74
N THR A 22 -14.42 -9.59 0.03
CA THR A 22 -13.48 -8.48 -0.03
C THR A 22 -12.06 -9.01 0.01
N THR A 23 -11.16 -8.49 -0.81
CA THR A 23 -9.75 -8.93 -0.75
C THR A 23 -9.21 -8.61 0.65
N ARG A 24 -8.89 -9.65 1.41
CA ARG A 24 -8.24 -9.57 2.72
C ARG A 24 -6.73 -9.65 2.55
N LEU A 25 -6.03 -8.83 3.32
CA LEU A 25 -4.58 -8.72 3.31
C LEU A 25 -4.07 -8.75 4.75
N ALA A 26 -3.09 -9.61 5.01
CA ALA A 26 -2.46 -9.71 6.32
C ALA A 26 -1.18 -8.85 6.38
N ILE A 27 -0.87 -8.29 7.54
CA ILE A 27 0.46 -7.76 7.86
C ILE A 27 1.21 -8.76 8.74
N ALA A 28 2.51 -8.90 8.50
CA ALA A 28 3.36 -9.72 9.34
C ALA A 28 3.53 -9.06 10.71
N PRO A 29 3.35 -9.79 11.83
CA PRO A 29 3.62 -9.26 13.16
C PRO A 29 5.06 -8.77 13.30
N ASP A 30 5.24 -7.53 13.72
CA ASP A 30 6.55 -6.90 13.85
C ASP A 30 6.56 -5.87 14.99
N VAL A 31 7.74 -5.36 15.33
CA VAL A 31 7.95 -4.40 16.41
C VAL A 31 7.10 -3.13 16.26
N TYR A 32 6.75 -2.74 15.03
CA TYR A 32 5.98 -1.52 14.74
C TYR A 32 4.48 -1.64 14.98
N ASN A 33 3.88 -2.80 14.70
CA ASN A 33 2.42 -2.96 14.70
C ASN A 33 1.87 -3.52 16.01
N GLY A 34 2.73 -3.92 16.95
CA GLY A 34 2.32 -4.36 18.27
C GLY A 34 1.52 -5.66 18.28
N LEU A 35 1.44 -6.38 17.15
CA LEU A 35 0.76 -7.67 17.05
C LEU A 35 1.56 -8.69 17.85
N ARG A 36 0.99 -9.13 18.99
CA ARG A 36 1.59 -10.11 19.90
C ARG A 36 0.53 -11.10 20.37
N GLY A 37 0.97 -12.28 20.79
CA GLY A 37 0.10 -13.25 21.47
C GLY A 37 -0.89 -13.97 20.55
N VAL A 38 -0.65 -13.96 19.23
CA VAL A 38 -1.37 -14.84 18.31
C VAL A 38 -1.00 -16.29 18.65
N GLN A 39 -2.01 -17.12 18.93
CA GLN A 39 -1.80 -18.55 19.10
C GLN A 39 -1.46 -19.15 17.74
N PRO A 40 -0.31 -19.83 17.59
CA PRO A 40 0.15 -20.28 16.29
C PRO A 40 -0.73 -21.41 15.75
N GLU A 41 -1.22 -21.23 14.51
CA GLU A 41 -1.91 -22.25 13.73
C GLU A 41 -0.92 -22.89 12.72
N SER A 42 0.15 -23.48 13.24
CA SER A 42 1.34 -23.86 12.45
C SER A 42 1.05 -24.79 11.26
N GLN A 43 0.07 -25.69 11.36
CA GLN A 43 -0.28 -26.54 10.21
C GLN A 43 -0.84 -25.71 9.04
N GLN A 44 -1.81 -24.82 9.31
CA GLN A 44 -2.38 -23.95 8.28
C GLN A 44 -1.34 -22.97 7.74
N ALA A 45 -0.42 -22.49 8.58
CA ALA A 45 0.70 -21.65 8.12
C ALA A 45 1.61 -22.39 7.13
N VAL A 46 1.92 -23.66 7.40
CA VAL A 46 2.71 -24.51 6.48
C VAL A 46 1.97 -24.74 5.16
N GLU A 47 0.66 -25.00 5.21
CA GLU A 47 -0.19 -25.16 4.03
C GLU A 47 -0.21 -23.88 3.17
N ARG A 48 -0.43 -22.71 3.79
CA ARG A 48 -0.38 -21.41 3.11
C ARG A 48 0.98 -21.12 2.49
N PHE A 49 2.08 -21.46 3.18
CA PHE A 49 3.41 -21.28 2.63
C PHE A 49 3.69 -22.22 1.44
N ALA A 50 3.19 -23.46 1.48
CA ALA A 50 3.29 -24.38 0.34
C ALA A 50 2.46 -23.89 -0.87
N GLU A 51 1.26 -23.35 -0.64
CA GLU A 51 0.47 -22.68 -1.67
C GLU A 51 1.22 -21.48 -2.29
N ALA A 52 1.94 -20.71 -1.46
CA ALA A 52 2.76 -19.60 -1.93
C ALA A 52 3.86 -20.06 -2.90
N GLN A 53 4.51 -21.19 -2.59
CA GLN A 53 5.52 -21.79 -3.48
C GLN A 53 4.90 -22.20 -4.82
N GLN A 54 3.71 -22.82 -4.81
CA GLN A 54 3.00 -23.20 -6.03
C GLN A 54 2.58 -21.98 -6.87
N ALA A 55 2.08 -20.92 -6.24
CA ALA A 55 1.73 -19.67 -6.91
C ALA A 55 2.96 -19.04 -7.60
N ALA A 56 4.12 -19.05 -6.95
CA ALA A 56 5.34 -18.54 -7.55
C ALA A 56 5.82 -19.35 -8.75
N GLU A 57 5.64 -20.68 -8.75
CA GLU A 57 5.93 -21.51 -9.93
C GLU A 57 4.99 -21.23 -11.11
N ARG A 58 3.77 -20.76 -10.85
CA ARG A 58 2.84 -20.29 -11.89
C ARG A 58 3.12 -18.85 -12.37
N GLY A 59 4.12 -18.17 -11.80
CA GLY A 59 4.40 -16.76 -12.12
C GLY A 59 3.40 -15.79 -11.51
N GLU A 60 2.76 -16.18 -10.40
CA GLU A 60 1.80 -15.37 -9.64
C GLU A 60 2.49 -14.74 -8.42
N ALA A 61 3.45 -13.85 -8.69
CA ALA A 61 4.33 -13.28 -7.68
C ALA A 61 3.57 -12.55 -6.55
N SER A 62 2.55 -11.76 -6.89
CA SER A 62 1.77 -11.01 -5.89
C SER A 62 0.87 -11.93 -5.08
N HIS A 63 0.29 -12.95 -5.74
CA HIS A 63 -0.46 -13.97 -5.01
C HIS A 63 0.42 -14.75 -4.02
N ALA A 64 1.62 -15.15 -4.44
CA ALA A 64 2.57 -15.85 -3.60
C ALA A 64 2.94 -15.03 -2.35
N LEU A 65 3.25 -13.74 -2.50
CA LEU A 65 3.58 -12.90 -1.34
C LEU A 65 2.39 -12.60 -0.44
N ARG A 66 1.16 -12.50 -0.96
CA ARG A 66 -0.03 -12.46 -0.11
C ARG A 66 -0.10 -13.69 0.79
N LEU A 67 0.07 -14.89 0.22
CA LEU A 67 0.03 -16.15 0.98
C LEU A 67 1.16 -16.26 2.02
N VAL A 68 2.34 -15.69 1.76
CA VAL A 68 3.43 -15.60 2.75
C VAL A 68 3.04 -14.73 3.94
N HIS A 69 2.38 -13.60 3.70
CA HIS A 69 1.87 -12.75 4.79
C HIS A 69 0.76 -13.45 5.59
N GLU A 70 -0.12 -14.21 4.93
CA GLU A 70 -1.14 -15.02 5.62
C GLU A 70 -0.53 -16.12 6.48
N ALA A 71 0.53 -16.80 5.99
CA ALA A 71 1.26 -17.77 6.79
C ALA A 71 1.84 -17.14 8.07
N LEU A 72 2.29 -15.88 8.02
CA LEU A 72 2.80 -15.15 9.19
C LEU A 72 1.70 -14.61 10.12
N ALA A 73 0.51 -14.36 9.60
CA ALA A 73 -0.64 -14.05 10.43
C ALA A 73 -1.12 -15.28 11.21
N LEU A 74 -0.98 -16.48 10.63
CA LEU A 74 -1.32 -17.76 11.27
C LEU A 74 -0.24 -18.24 12.23
N ASP A 75 1.03 -18.16 11.84
CA ASP A 75 2.19 -18.52 12.66
C ASP A 75 3.26 -17.41 12.56
N PRO A 76 3.30 -16.49 13.54
CA PRO A 76 4.26 -15.39 13.54
C PRO A 76 5.72 -15.82 13.57
N ASP A 77 6.01 -17.07 13.93
CA ASP A 77 7.36 -17.64 14.01
C ASP A 77 7.70 -18.55 12.82
N HIS A 78 6.85 -18.59 11.79
CA HIS A 78 7.07 -19.38 10.58
C HIS A 78 8.37 -18.97 9.88
N ARG A 79 9.42 -19.79 10.09
CA ARG A 79 10.82 -19.43 9.81
C ARG A 79 11.09 -19.09 8.35
N ALA A 80 10.53 -19.88 7.43
CA ALA A 80 10.76 -19.68 5.99
C ALA A 80 10.07 -18.40 5.49
N ALA A 81 8.87 -18.11 5.99
CA ALA A 81 8.12 -16.91 5.64
C ALA A 81 8.81 -15.64 6.17
N ARG A 82 9.32 -15.69 7.42
CA ARG A 82 10.14 -14.62 8.00
C ARG A 82 11.37 -14.30 7.17
N ARG A 83 12.16 -15.32 6.85
CA ARG A 83 13.39 -15.15 6.03
C ARG A 83 13.09 -14.58 4.65
N LEU A 84 12.00 -15.02 4.02
CA LEU A 84 11.57 -14.50 2.73
C LEU A 84 11.29 -13.00 2.78
N LEU A 85 10.67 -12.50 3.85
CA LEU A 85 10.41 -11.06 4.02
C LEU A 85 11.66 -10.28 4.47
N GLY A 86 12.79 -10.95 4.71
CA GLY A 86 14.05 -10.34 5.11
C GLY A 86 14.28 -10.28 6.62
N TYR A 87 13.46 -10.99 7.42
CA TYR A 87 13.67 -11.07 8.86
C TYR A 87 14.79 -12.06 9.21
N GLU A 88 15.49 -11.75 10.29
CA GLU A 88 16.55 -12.52 10.90
C GLU A 88 16.17 -12.84 12.36
N TRP A 89 16.63 -13.97 12.89
CA TRP A 89 16.42 -14.30 14.30
C TRP A 89 17.53 -13.71 15.17
N LEU A 90 17.16 -12.86 16.13
CA LEU A 90 18.07 -12.24 17.09
C LEU A 90 17.44 -12.28 18.49
N ASP A 91 18.16 -12.82 19.48
CA ASP A 91 17.79 -12.78 20.90
C ASP A 91 16.33 -13.16 21.22
N GLY A 92 15.83 -14.21 20.55
CA GLY A 92 14.48 -14.70 20.78
C GLY A 92 13.36 -13.99 20.01
N ALA A 93 13.71 -13.13 19.05
CA ALA A 93 12.76 -12.40 18.23
C ALA A 93 13.16 -12.37 16.75
N TRP A 94 12.15 -12.31 15.87
CA TRP A 94 12.36 -11.95 14.47
C TRP A 94 12.51 -10.45 14.32
N VAL A 95 13.60 -10.02 13.70
CA VAL A 95 13.92 -8.61 13.46
C VAL A 95 14.37 -8.40 12.03
N THR A 96 14.06 -7.24 11.46
CA THR A 96 14.66 -6.81 10.21
C THR A 96 16.12 -6.38 10.41
N PRO A 97 16.92 -6.19 9.34
CA PRO A 97 18.28 -5.70 9.46
C PRO A 97 18.38 -4.34 10.16
N TYR A 98 17.43 -3.42 9.92
CA TYR A 98 17.42 -2.11 10.58
C TYR A 98 17.09 -2.22 12.06
N GLN A 99 16.10 -3.04 12.42
CA GLN A 99 15.73 -3.29 13.81
C GLN A 99 16.86 -3.97 14.59
N ARG A 100 17.57 -4.92 13.99
CA ARG A 100 18.79 -5.52 14.54
C ARG A 100 19.86 -4.46 14.82
N ASP A 101 20.09 -3.56 13.86
CA ASP A 101 21.08 -2.48 14.01
C ASP A 101 20.68 -1.53 15.17
N GLN A 102 19.39 -1.28 15.37
CA GLN A 102 18.87 -0.50 16.51
C GLN A 102 19.01 -1.24 17.85
N ALA A 103 18.66 -2.52 17.89
CA ALA A 103 18.79 -3.36 19.08
C ALA A 103 20.24 -3.46 19.55
N ARG A 104 21.20 -3.63 18.62
CA ARG A 104 22.65 -3.63 18.92
C ARG A 104 23.15 -2.32 19.52
N ARG A 105 22.49 -1.21 19.20
CA ARG A 105 22.76 0.13 19.77
C ARG A 105 22.04 0.37 21.11
N GLY A 106 21.31 -0.63 21.62
CA GLY A 106 20.56 -0.55 22.87
C GLY A 106 19.18 0.09 22.75
N TYR A 107 18.67 0.34 21.54
CA TYR A 107 17.35 0.90 21.35
C TYR A 107 16.28 -0.20 21.25
N ARG A 108 15.07 0.12 21.72
CA ARG A 108 13.86 -0.65 21.50
C ARG A 108 12.78 0.25 20.93
N TRP A 109 11.93 -0.30 20.06
CA TRP A 109 10.78 0.44 19.55
C TRP A 109 9.72 0.55 20.64
N ASP A 110 9.30 1.78 20.91
CA ASP A 110 8.11 2.13 21.68
C ASP A 110 7.08 2.73 20.73
N ALA A 111 5.83 2.28 20.79
CA ALA A 111 4.77 2.71 19.88
C ALA A 111 4.46 4.21 19.97
N ARG A 112 4.81 4.87 21.08
CA ARG A 112 4.65 6.32 21.26
C ARG A 112 5.94 7.07 20.97
N TYR A 113 7.11 6.56 21.32
CA TYR A 113 8.33 7.37 21.24
C TYR A 113 9.29 6.96 20.11
N GLY A 114 8.95 5.91 19.36
CA GLY A 114 9.83 5.32 18.36
C GLY A 114 11.01 4.60 19.01
N TRP A 115 12.20 4.69 18.42
CA TRP A 115 13.40 4.03 18.95
C TRP A 115 13.96 4.78 20.16
N VAL A 116 13.81 4.18 21.34
CA VAL A 116 14.27 4.76 22.62
C VAL A 116 15.08 3.74 23.41
N LYS A 117 15.97 4.22 24.28
CA LYS A 117 16.67 3.35 25.22
C LYS A 117 15.71 2.94 26.35
N PRO A 118 15.65 1.65 26.73
CA PRO A 118 14.74 1.19 27.78
C PRO A 118 14.87 1.95 29.10
N GLU A 119 16.10 2.32 29.49
CA GLU A 119 16.38 3.10 30.70
C GLU A 119 15.81 4.53 30.68
N ASP A 120 15.58 5.09 29.49
CA ASP A 120 15.07 6.45 29.30
C ASP A 120 13.52 6.48 29.21
N LEU A 121 12.85 5.33 29.11
CA LEU A 121 11.39 5.24 28.94
C LEU A 121 10.60 5.95 30.05
N SER A 122 11.08 5.88 31.29
CA SER A 122 10.45 6.55 32.42
C SER A 122 10.47 8.07 32.27
N ARG A 123 11.53 8.63 31.67
CA ARG A 123 11.65 10.07 31.37
C ARG A 123 10.70 10.50 30.27
N TYR A 124 10.64 9.73 29.18
CA TYR A 124 9.65 9.98 28.12
C TYR A 124 8.21 9.96 28.65
N ALA A 125 7.89 8.98 29.49
CA ALA A 125 6.58 8.85 30.14
C ALA A 125 6.30 10.00 31.12
N ALA A 126 7.33 10.55 31.77
CA ALA A 126 7.24 11.74 32.62
C ALA A 126 7.14 13.06 31.82
N GLY A 127 7.08 13.00 30.48
CA GLY A 127 6.96 14.18 29.62
C GLY A 127 8.30 14.87 29.37
N GLU A 128 9.43 14.23 29.64
CA GLU A 128 10.75 14.76 29.31
C GLU A 128 11.20 14.35 27.90
N ARG A 129 12.08 15.14 27.29
CA ARG A 129 12.68 14.88 25.98
C ARG A 129 14.17 15.22 25.97
N PRO A 130 14.97 14.52 25.16
CA PRO A 130 16.39 14.84 25.03
C PRO A 130 16.59 16.15 24.26
N ASP A 131 17.43 17.02 24.82
CA ASP A 131 17.93 18.26 24.22
C ASP A 131 19.46 18.26 24.30
N GLY A 132 20.09 17.69 23.27
CA GLY A 132 21.53 17.42 23.27
C GLY A 132 21.91 16.44 24.39
N ARG A 133 22.63 16.95 25.41
CA ARG A 133 23.04 16.16 26.60
C ARG A 133 22.08 16.28 27.78
N ARG A 134 21.08 17.15 27.70
CA ARG A 134 20.13 17.43 28.79
C ARG A 134 18.79 16.75 28.52
N TRP A 135 18.02 16.60 29.58
CA TRP A 135 16.61 16.26 29.53
C TRP A 135 15.83 17.49 29.98
N VAL A 136 14.83 17.85 29.20
CA VAL A 136 13.97 19.02 29.40
C VAL A 136 12.52 18.61 29.22
N SER A 137 11.57 19.44 29.64
CA SER A 137 10.17 19.10 29.40
C SER A 137 9.84 19.09 27.90
N ALA A 138 8.84 18.30 27.51
CA ALA A 138 8.36 18.25 26.13
C ALA A 138 7.95 19.65 25.63
N ALA A 139 7.33 20.46 26.48
CA ALA A 139 6.95 21.84 26.16
C ALA A 139 8.18 22.73 25.87
N GLU A 140 9.23 22.64 26.69
CA GLU A 140 10.45 23.46 26.54
C GLU A 140 11.22 23.16 25.26
N VAL A 141 11.24 21.91 24.80
CA VAL A 141 11.88 21.56 23.52
C VAL A 141 10.95 21.85 22.34
N GLN A 142 9.64 21.86 22.54
CA GLN A 142 8.67 22.06 21.47
C GLN A 142 8.85 23.40 20.76
N GLU A 143 9.18 24.48 21.47
CA GLU A 143 9.47 25.78 20.87
C GLU A 143 10.63 25.71 19.85
N ARG A 144 11.68 24.94 20.16
CA ARG A 144 12.82 24.74 19.25
C ARG A 144 12.47 23.84 18.06
N ARG A 145 11.45 23.00 18.21
CA ARG A 145 10.95 22.06 17.20
C ARG A 145 9.77 22.60 16.40
N ASP A 146 9.39 23.86 16.64
CA ASP A 146 8.26 24.50 15.97
C ASP A 146 8.48 24.66 14.45
N PRO A 147 9.67 25.08 13.98
CA PRO A 147 9.98 25.03 12.56
C PRO A 147 10.08 23.58 12.07
N ILE A 148 9.38 23.24 10.98
CA ILE A 148 9.34 21.89 10.44
C ILE A 148 10.72 21.34 10.04
N ASP A 149 11.64 22.20 9.61
CA ASP A 149 13.02 21.83 9.27
C ASP A 149 13.84 21.38 10.50
N GLU A 150 13.44 21.83 11.70
CA GLU A 150 14.02 21.43 12.99
C GLU A 150 13.18 20.37 13.69
N GLY A 151 12.13 19.84 13.04
CA GLY A 151 11.17 18.92 13.62
C GLY A 151 11.78 17.60 14.13
N TRP A 152 10.99 16.89 14.93
CA TRP A 152 11.28 15.52 15.36
C TRP A 152 11.48 14.60 14.17
N GLN A 153 12.50 13.75 14.22
CA GLN A 153 12.76 12.75 13.19
C GLN A 153 12.54 11.35 13.77
N VAL A 154 11.58 10.62 13.20
CA VAL A 154 11.29 9.22 13.54
C VAL A 154 11.61 8.35 12.34
N ARG A 155 12.53 7.40 12.52
CA ARG A 155 13.00 6.51 11.45
C ARG A 155 12.64 5.06 11.74
N THR A 156 12.01 4.42 10.76
CA THR A 156 11.72 2.98 10.72
C THR A 156 12.56 2.30 9.61
N ASP A 157 12.26 1.05 9.30
CA ASP A 157 12.86 0.28 8.22
C ASP A 157 12.81 1.03 6.88
N HIS A 158 11.63 1.53 6.52
CA HIS A 158 11.33 2.08 5.21
C HIS A 158 11.03 3.57 5.23
N PHE A 159 10.71 4.17 6.38
CA PHE A 159 10.30 5.59 6.45
C PHE A 159 11.20 6.44 7.34
N LEU A 160 11.29 7.72 6.98
CA LEU A 160 11.78 8.80 7.82
C LEU A 160 10.69 9.88 7.89
N VAL A 161 10.00 9.92 9.02
CA VAL A 161 8.97 10.93 9.32
C VAL A 161 9.63 12.12 10.03
N THR A 162 9.49 13.31 9.46
CA THR A 162 9.89 14.59 10.07
C THR A 162 8.64 15.34 10.50
N THR A 163 8.53 15.76 11.76
CA THR A 163 7.32 16.41 12.28
C THR A 163 7.59 17.50 13.30
N ASN A 164 6.87 18.63 13.20
CA ASN A 164 6.82 19.67 14.23
C ASN A 164 5.59 19.52 15.15
N HIS A 165 4.87 18.40 15.08
CA HIS A 165 3.77 18.09 16.00
C HIS A 165 4.33 17.57 17.32
N SER A 166 4.68 16.28 17.36
CA SER A 166 5.25 15.61 18.53
C SER A 166 5.96 14.33 18.11
N LEU A 167 6.81 13.80 18.99
CA LEU A 167 7.45 12.51 18.77
C LEU A 167 6.42 11.37 18.65
N GLU A 168 5.35 11.46 19.45
CA GLU A 168 4.20 10.55 19.44
C GLU A 168 3.48 10.48 18.11
N ALA A 169 3.15 11.63 17.55
CA ALA A 169 2.52 11.70 16.25
C ALA A 169 3.43 11.15 15.14
N GLY A 170 4.74 11.44 15.24
CA GLY A 170 5.74 10.89 14.32
C GLY A 170 5.86 9.36 14.38
N ALA A 171 5.88 8.78 15.59
CA ALA A 171 5.98 7.34 15.80
C ALA A 171 4.72 6.59 15.34
N ALA A 172 3.54 7.13 15.66
CA ALA A 172 2.26 6.56 15.21
C ALA A 172 2.17 6.54 13.68
N LEU A 173 2.47 7.66 13.02
CA LEU A 173 2.46 7.75 11.56
C LEU A 173 3.49 6.82 10.92
N ALA A 174 4.71 6.76 11.47
CA ALA A 174 5.75 5.88 10.93
C ALA A 174 5.34 4.39 11.00
N ALA A 175 4.71 3.96 12.11
CA ALA A 175 4.20 2.61 12.24
C ALA A 175 3.03 2.31 11.27
N GLU A 176 2.11 3.26 11.06
CA GLU A 176 1.01 3.13 10.09
C GLU A 176 1.54 2.98 8.66
N LEU A 177 2.58 3.74 8.30
CA LEU A 177 3.22 3.66 6.99
C LEU A 177 3.96 2.33 6.77
N GLU A 178 4.55 1.75 7.80
CA GLU A 178 5.16 0.41 7.72
C GLU A 178 4.10 -0.67 7.45
N ASN A 179 2.91 -0.56 8.06
CA ASN A 179 1.78 -1.45 7.75
C ASN A 179 1.34 -1.29 6.29
N LEU A 180 1.17 -0.05 5.83
CA LEU A 180 0.82 0.24 4.44
C LEU A 180 1.87 -0.32 3.47
N TYR A 181 3.16 -0.19 3.79
CA TYR A 181 4.24 -0.70 2.95
C TYR A 181 4.20 -2.23 2.82
N GLN A 182 3.88 -2.96 3.88
CA GLN A 182 3.68 -4.41 3.81
C GLN A 182 2.51 -4.79 2.89
N LEU A 183 1.40 -4.05 2.97
CA LEU A 183 0.21 -4.27 2.14
C LEU A 183 0.47 -3.94 0.66
N TRP A 184 1.19 -2.85 0.39
CA TRP A 184 1.64 -2.50 -0.96
C TRP A 184 2.60 -3.55 -1.52
N ARG A 185 3.60 -3.99 -0.75
CA ARG A 185 4.60 -4.96 -1.20
C ARG A 185 4.00 -6.29 -1.63
N GLN A 186 3.06 -6.83 -0.87
CA GLN A 186 2.43 -8.08 -1.22
C GLN A 186 1.51 -7.94 -2.45
N ARG A 187 0.84 -6.79 -2.60
CA ARG A 187 -0.07 -6.59 -3.74
C ARG A 187 0.65 -6.36 -5.06
N PHE A 188 1.88 -5.85 -4.99
CA PHE A 188 2.69 -5.47 -6.14
C PHE A 188 4.06 -6.15 -6.15
N ALA A 189 4.12 -7.43 -5.76
CA ALA A 189 5.35 -8.22 -5.79
C ALA A 189 6.11 -8.12 -7.12
N GLY A 190 5.40 -8.37 -8.23
CA GLY A 190 5.94 -8.32 -9.59
C GLY A 190 6.50 -6.95 -9.99
N TYR A 191 6.13 -5.88 -9.29
CA TYR A 191 6.63 -4.53 -9.53
C TYR A 191 8.08 -4.40 -9.07
N TRP A 192 8.38 -4.84 -7.84
CA TRP A 192 9.70 -4.67 -7.20
C TRP A 192 10.59 -5.92 -7.28
N ALA A 193 10.05 -7.09 -7.62
CA ALA A 193 10.78 -8.32 -7.89
C ALA A 193 10.28 -8.98 -9.18
N THR A 194 11.16 -9.69 -9.86
CA THR A 194 10.78 -10.57 -10.98
C THR A 194 10.25 -11.91 -10.47
N ASP A 195 9.48 -12.63 -11.28
CA ASP A 195 8.98 -13.98 -10.95
C ASP A 195 10.12 -14.94 -10.58
N ARG A 196 11.28 -14.79 -11.25
CA ARG A 196 12.50 -15.52 -10.90
C ARG A 196 13.00 -15.16 -9.50
N GLU A 197 13.05 -13.89 -9.16
CA GLU A 197 13.51 -13.44 -7.85
C GLU A 197 12.56 -13.88 -6.73
N VAL A 198 11.25 -13.84 -6.96
CA VAL A 198 10.26 -14.33 -6.00
C VAL A 198 10.42 -15.83 -5.75
N ARG A 199 10.62 -16.64 -6.81
CA ARG A 199 10.93 -18.07 -6.65
C ARG A 199 12.22 -18.31 -5.87
N GLN A 200 13.28 -17.55 -6.15
CA GLN A 200 14.54 -17.65 -5.40
C GLN A 200 14.38 -17.24 -3.93
N LEU A 201 13.55 -16.23 -3.63
CA LEU A 201 13.22 -15.84 -2.26
C LEU A 201 12.46 -16.96 -1.53
N LEU A 202 11.49 -17.61 -2.19
CA LEU A 202 10.73 -18.74 -1.65
C LEU A 202 11.54 -20.01 -1.47
N ALA A 203 12.53 -20.26 -2.32
CA ALA A 203 13.48 -21.36 -2.19
C ALA A 203 14.53 -21.11 -1.08
N GLY A 204 14.68 -19.86 -0.61
CA GLY A 204 15.74 -19.48 0.33
C GLY A 204 17.11 -19.26 -0.33
N ASP A 205 17.17 -19.25 -1.67
CA ASP A 205 18.38 -19.04 -2.47
C ASP A 205 18.77 -17.56 -2.59
N ARG A 206 17.89 -16.65 -2.13
CA ARG A 206 18.07 -15.21 -2.18
C ARG A 206 17.60 -14.54 -0.90
N VAL A 207 18.23 -13.43 -0.56
CA VAL A 207 17.81 -12.53 0.52
C VAL A 207 17.28 -11.22 -0.09
N VAL A 208 16.25 -10.64 0.53
CA VAL A 208 15.72 -9.33 0.13
C VAL A 208 16.81 -8.26 0.31
N PRO A 209 17.11 -7.44 -0.70
CA PRO A 209 18.11 -6.38 -0.56
C PRO A 209 17.69 -5.34 0.46
N LYS A 210 18.65 -4.81 1.22
CA LYS A 210 18.41 -3.71 2.16
C LYS A 210 18.00 -2.45 1.37
N PRO A 211 16.92 -1.75 1.77
CA PRO A 211 16.58 -0.46 1.18
C PRO A 211 17.76 0.51 1.31
N SER A 212 18.13 1.18 0.22
CA SER A 212 19.26 2.10 0.23
C SER A 212 18.92 3.43 0.91
N ARG A 213 17.65 3.86 0.87
CA ARG A 213 17.16 5.12 1.45
C ARG A 213 15.70 4.96 1.92
N PRO A 214 15.32 5.53 3.06
CA PRO A 214 13.92 5.55 3.48
C PRO A 214 13.10 6.54 2.64
N PHE A 215 11.81 6.26 2.48
CA PHE A 215 10.81 7.21 1.99
C PHE A 215 10.70 8.36 2.99
N ARG A 216 10.75 9.59 2.50
CA ARG A 216 10.67 10.77 3.37
C ARG A 216 9.22 11.20 3.49
N VAL A 217 8.79 11.44 4.71
CA VAL A 217 7.46 11.97 5.01
C VAL A 217 7.60 13.17 5.92
N VAL A 218 6.89 14.24 5.61
CA VAL A 218 6.85 15.46 6.42
C VAL A 218 5.43 15.61 6.97
N TYR A 219 5.31 15.55 8.29
CA TYR A 219 4.03 15.57 8.99
C TYR A 219 3.90 16.85 9.81
N HIS A 220 3.13 17.79 9.29
CA HIS A 220 2.91 19.09 9.89
C HIS A 220 1.98 19.00 11.09
N ARG A 221 2.18 19.89 12.07
CA ARG A 221 1.33 20.00 13.26
C ARG A 221 -0.14 20.18 12.93
N ASP A 222 -0.43 20.94 11.89
CA ASP A 222 -1.79 21.28 11.49
C ASP A 222 -1.83 21.70 10.01
N LYS A 223 -3.05 21.92 9.51
CA LYS A 223 -3.30 22.39 8.15
C LYS A 223 -2.65 23.73 7.86
N GLN A 224 -2.59 24.64 8.83
CA GLN A 224 -2.02 25.97 8.64
C GLN A 224 -0.52 25.89 8.37
N GLY A 225 0.23 25.18 9.21
CA GLY A 225 1.67 24.95 9.03
C GLY A 225 1.98 24.23 7.72
N TYR A 226 1.14 23.27 7.31
CA TYR A 226 1.22 22.63 6.00
C TYR A 226 1.12 23.63 4.86
N VAL A 227 0.11 24.52 4.88
CA VAL A 227 -0.08 25.54 3.86
C VAL A 227 1.07 26.55 3.84
N GLU A 228 1.47 27.06 5.01
CA GLU A 228 2.54 28.04 5.13
C GLU A 228 3.88 27.54 4.59
N HIS A 229 4.26 26.29 4.91
CA HIS A 229 5.51 25.70 4.43
C HIS A 229 5.50 25.48 2.90
N LEU A 230 4.35 25.12 2.33
CA LEU A 230 4.28 24.60 0.97
C LEU A 230 3.75 25.61 -0.06
N ARG A 231 3.12 26.71 0.34
CA ARG A 231 2.50 27.69 -0.57
C ARG A 231 3.46 28.24 -1.64
N ARG A 232 4.75 28.40 -1.30
CA ARG A 232 5.76 28.85 -2.27
C ARG A 232 6.04 27.82 -3.37
N ARG A 233 5.86 26.54 -3.07
CA ARG A 233 6.10 25.42 -4.00
C ARG A 233 4.84 25.04 -4.77
N GLN A 234 3.69 25.08 -4.10
CA GLN A 234 2.38 24.79 -4.68
C GLN A 234 1.41 25.91 -4.29
N PRO A 235 1.15 26.90 -5.17
CA PRO A 235 0.34 28.07 -4.82
C PRO A 235 -1.07 27.74 -4.31
N ARG A 236 -1.68 26.65 -4.80
CA ARG A 236 -3.03 26.19 -4.41
C ARG A 236 -3.01 25.09 -3.35
N ILE A 237 -1.96 25.00 -2.54
CA ILE A 237 -1.78 23.91 -1.57
C ILE A 237 -2.92 23.84 -0.53
N GLU A 238 -3.58 24.95 -0.23
CA GLU A 238 -4.75 25.02 0.65
C GLU A 238 -5.90 24.09 0.23
N GLU A 239 -6.04 23.79 -1.06
CA GLU A 239 -7.06 22.88 -1.60
C GLU A 239 -6.71 21.39 -1.44
N THR A 240 -5.48 21.07 -1.04
CA THR A 240 -4.98 19.68 -0.96
C THR A 240 -5.04 19.14 0.47
N LEU A 241 -5.44 17.88 0.64
CA LEU A 241 -5.45 17.21 1.96
C LEU A 241 -4.11 16.49 2.29
N GLY A 242 -3.23 16.43 1.31
CA GLY A 242 -1.88 15.87 1.34
C GLY A 242 -1.28 16.00 -0.06
N ILE A 243 0.04 15.82 -0.20
CA ILE A 243 0.69 15.84 -1.50
C ILE A 243 2.01 15.07 -1.47
N TYR A 244 2.29 14.31 -2.52
CA TYR A 244 3.62 13.79 -2.81
C TYR A 244 4.34 14.63 -3.88
N PHE A 245 5.57 15.07 -3.57
CA PHE A 245 6.45 15.74 -4.52
C PHE A 245 7.53 14.76 -5.01
N ASP A 246 7.45 14.36 -6.27
CA ASP A 246 8.41 13.46 -6.92
C ASP A 246 9.84 14.00 -6.95
N THR A 247 10.02 15.29 -7.25
CA THR A 247 11.31 15.98 -7.31
C THR A 247 11.98 16.11 -5.95
N LEU A 248 11.18 16.29 -4.88
CA LEU A 248 11.67 16.37 -3.50
C LEU A 248 11.78 14.99 -2.85
N ARG A 249 11.16 13.98 -3.46
CA ARG A 249 11.03 12.62 -2.93
C ARG A 249 10.49 12.65 -1.49
N ALA A 250 9.39 13.37 -1.31
CA ALA A 250 8.77 13.56 -0.01
C ALA A 250 7.25 13.68 -0.13
N ALA A 251 6.54 12.92 0.71
CA ALA A 251 5.11 13.10 0.94
C ALA A 251 4.88 14.04 2.12
N HIS A 252 3.89 14.92 2.00
CA HIS A 252 3.54 15.91 3.01
C HIS A 252 2.10 15.72 3.46
N PHE A 253 1.90 15.65 4.78
CA PHE A 253 0.60 15.52 5.43
C PHE A 253 0.52 16.44 6.63
N TYR A 254 -0.65 16.60 7.22
CA TYR A 254 -0.83 17.34 8.47
C TYR A 254 -1.68 16.56 9.46
N HIS A 255 -1.44 16.83 10.74
CA HIS A 255 -2.23 16.28 11.82
C HIS A 255 -3.58 16.99 11.92
N ALA A 256 -4.60 16.20 12.28
CA ALA A 256 -5.92 16.69 12.64
C ALA A 256 -6.21 16.26 14.07
N GLU A 257 -6.58 17.23 14.91
CA GLU A 257 -6.86 16.99 16.34
C GLU A 257 -8.07 16.08 16.53
N GLU A 258 -9.11 16.28 15.71
CA GLU A 258 -10.34 15.51 15.80
C GLU A 258 -10.19 14.12 15.15
N PRO A 259 -10.45 13.01 15.88
CA PRO A 259 -10.31 11.66 15.33
C PRO A 259 -11.13 11.41 14.06
N ALA A 260 -12.31 12.03 13.97
CA ALA A 260 -13.17 11.92 12.80
C ALA A 260 -12.58 12.62 11.57
N GLU A 261 -11.85 13.72 11.75
CA GLU A 261 -11.13 14.39 10.68
C GLU A 261 -9.88 13.60 10.29
N ALA A 262 -9.10 13.10 11.26
CA ALA A 262 -7.96 12.22 10.99
C ALA A 262 -8.39 10.99 10.17
N ALA A 263 -9.53 10.38 10.50
CA ALA A 263 -10.10 9.27 9.73
C ALA A 263 -10.48 9.66 8.28
N ARG A 264 -10.91 10.91 8.04
CA ARG A 264 -11.20 11.43 6.69
C ARG A 264 -9.93 11.76 5.89
N LEU A 265 -8.82 12.08 6.55
CA LEU A 265 -7.53 12.34 5.89
C LEU A 265 -6.77 11.06 5.53
N ARG A 266 -7.00 9.96 6.26
CA ARG A 266 -6.31 8.67 6.05
C ARG A 266 -6.37 8.14 4.61
N PRO A 267 -7.50 8.20 3.87
CA PRO A 267 -7.50 7.82 2.46
C PRO A 267 -6.51 8.61 1.60
N THR A 268 -6.38 9.93 1.80
CA THR A 268 -5.38 10.76 1.12
C THR A 268 -3.96 10.39 1.53
N LEU A 269 -3.73 10.07 2.81
CA LEU A 269 -2.44 9.56 3.27
C LEU A 269 -2.01 8.32 2.48
N TYR A 270 -2.92 7.35 2.33
CA TYR A 270 -2.64 6.14 1.56
C TYR A 270 -2.44 6.43 0.07
N HIS A 271 -3.25 7.31 -0.51
CA HIS A 271 -3.13 7.74 -1.90
C HIS A 271 -1.72 8.28 -2.22
N GLU A 272 -1.27 9.30 -1.47
CA GLU A 272 0.02 9.94 -1.72
C GLU A 272 1.21 9.02 -1.36
N ALA A 273 1.09 8.21 -0.30
CA ALA A 273 2.11 7.25 0.05
C ALA A 273 2.27 6.16 -1.02
N VAL A 274 1.19 5.74 -1.68
CA VAL A 274 1.25 4.79 -2.80
C VAL A 274 1.94 5.40 -4.02
N HIS A 275 1.67 6.67 -4.35
CA HIS A 275 2.45 7.39 -5.37
C HIS A 275 3.94 7.38 -5.05
N GLN A 276 4.28 7.71 -3.80
CA GLN A 276 5.67 7.69 -3.33
C GLN A 276 6.31 6.32 -3.47
N MET A 277 5.65 5.25 -3.00
CA MET A 277 6.18 3.90 -3.03
C MET A 277 6.43 3.41 -4.45
N PHE A 278 5.52 3.67 -5.40
CA PHE A 278 5.77 3.34 -6.81
C PHE A 278 6.92 4.18 -7.37
N GLN A 279 6.84 5.51 -7.27
CA GLN A 279 7.81 6.42 -7.89
C GLN A 279 9.24 6.19 -7.39
N GLU A 280 9.43 5.97 -6.09
CA GLU A 280 10.77 5.86 -5.49
C GLU A 280 11.31 4.42 -5.47
N SER A 281 10.47 3.41 -5.71
CA SER A 281 10.93 2.01 -5.88
C SER A 281 11.39 1.71 -7.30
N ALA A 282 11.11 2.58 -8.27
CA ALA A 282 11.55 2.44 -9.64
C ALA A 282 12.94 3.10 -9.85
N PRO A 283 14.01 2.35 -10.16
CA PRO A 283 15.38 2.87 -10.26
C PRO A 283 15.60 3.91 -11.39
N LYS A 284 14.65 4.09 -12.31
CA LYS A 284 14.73 5.00 -13.46
C LYS A 284 13.42 5.70 -13.82
N ALA A 285 12.43 5.76 -12.93
CA ALA A 285 11.16 6.44 -13.23
C ALA A 285 11.40 7.94 -13.48
N ARG A 286 11.48 8.32 -14.75
CA ARG A 286 11.40 9.71 -15.19
C ARG A 286 10.16 9.78 -16.05
N ALA A 287 9.22 10.65 -15.67
CA ALA A 287 8.02 10.93 -16.44
C ALA A 287 7.04 9.73 -16.59
N ALA A 288 6.86 8.93 -15.54
CA ALA A 288 5.81 7.91 -15.51
C ALA A 288 4.45 8.56 -15.76
N GLY A 289 3.71 8.08 -16.76
CA GLY A 289 2.41 8.64 -17.10
C GLY A 289 2.41 10.01 -17.78
N GLU A 290 3.57 10.60 -18.11
CA GLU A 290 3.61 11.95 -18.71
C GLU A 290 2.88 12.01 -20.05
N ASN A 291 3.07 10.99 -20.91
CA ASN A 291 2.57 10.99 -22.30
C ASN A 291 1.42 10.00 -22.56
N ALA A 292 1.25 8.98 -21.72
CA ALA A 292 0.20 7.96 -21.85
C ALA A 292 0.02 7.22 -20.53
N ASN A 293 -1.10 6.51 -20.38
CA ASN A 293 -1.42 5.64 -19.24
C ASN A 293 -1.46 6.34 -17.87
N PHE A 294 -1.66 7.67 -17.80
CA PHE A 294 -1.69 8.38 -16.51
C PHE A 294 -2.82 7.88 -15.59
N TRP A 295 -3.92 7.39 -16.18
CA TRP A 295 -5.07 6.88 -15.44
C TRP A 295 -4.71 5.80 -14.41
N VAL A 296 -3.75 4.92 -14.69
CA VAL A 296 -3.44 3.79 -13.79
C VAL A 296 -2.64 4.26 -12.58
N ILE A 297 -1.88 5.36 -12.72
CA ILE A 297 -1.13 5.98 -11.62
C ILE A 297 -2.11 6.54 -10.58
N GLU A 298 -3.11 7.29 -11.03
CA GLU A 298 -4.16 7.85 -10.18
C GLU A 298 -5.13 6.78 -9.71
N GLY A 299 -5.52 5.87 -10.60
CA GLY A 299 -6.47 4.79 -10.32
C GLY A 299 -5.99 3.84 -9.23
N VAL A 300 -4.69 3.50 -9.19
CA VAL A 300 -4.15 2.62 -8.16
C VAL A 300 -4.05 3.31 -6.80
N ALA A 301 -3.69 4.60 -6.77
CA ALA A 301 -3.69 5.40 -5.55
C ALA A 301 -5.11 5.58 -5.00
N CYS A 302 -6.07 5.90 -5.88
CA CYS A 302 -7.48 5.97 -5.53
C CYS A 302 -8.05 4.62 -5.06
N TRP A 303 -7.58 3.50 -5.61
CA TRP A 303 -8.00 2.18 -5.15
C TRP A 303 -7.49 1.90 -3.72
N PHE A 304 -6.29 2.36 -3.36
CA PHE A 304 -5.79 2.27 -1.98
C PHE A 304 -6.51 3.19 -0.98
N GLU A 305 -7.23 4.22 -1.44
CA GLU A 305 -8.15 5.00 -0.59
C GLU A 305 -9.23 4.12 0.06
N THR A 306 -9.50 2.93 -0.51
CA THR A 306 -10.48 1.95 0.00
C THR A 306 -9.93 1.02 1.08
N LEU A 307 -8.63 1.09 1.39
CA LEU A 307 -8.01 0.22 2.37
C LEU A 307 -8.56 0.51 3.78
N ARG A 308 -9.06 -0.52 4.47
CA ARG A 308 -9.61 -0.42 5.83
C ARG A 308 -9.04 -1.50 6.75
N PRO A 309 -8.76 -1.20 8.02
CA PRO A 309 -8.50 -2.25 9.00
C PRO A 309 -9.75 -3.12 9.16
N ALA A 310 -9.55 -4.43 9.34
CA ALA A 310 -10.60 -5.36 9.72
C ALA A 310 -10.35 -5.77 11.18
N GLU A 311 -9.97 -7.01 11.44
CA GLU A 311 -9.46 -7.49 12.71
C GLU A 311 -7.93 -7.23 12.88
N PRO A 312 -7.36 -7.35 14.10
CA PRO A 312 -5.95 -7.09 14.34
C PRO A 312 -5.02 -7.86 13.39
N GLY A 313 -4.19 -7.12 12.66
CA GLY A 313 -3.25 -7.68 11.68
C GLY A 313 -3.83 -7.92 10.29
N TRP A 314 -5.10 -7.59 10.06
CA TRP A 314 -5.78 -7.79 8.80
C TRP A 314 -6.42 -6.51 8.28
N TYR A 315 -6.43 -6.39 6.96
CA TYR A 315 -6.98 -5.28 6.21
C TYR A 315 -7.86 -5.78 5.08
N THR A 316 -8.80 -4.94 4.67
CA THR A 316 -9.62 -5.13 3.49
C THR A 316 -9.35 -4.01 2.49
N ILE A 317 -9.42 -4.33 1.19
CA ILE A 317 -9.28 -3.36 0.11
C ILE A 317 -10.29 -3.67 -1.00
N GLY A 318 -10.67 -2.63 -1.75
CA GLY A 318 -11.52 -2.75 -2.94
C GLY A 318 -13.00 -2.50 -2.69
N ARG A 319 -13.39 -1.85 -1.58
CA ARG A 319 -14.80 -1.49 -1.31
C ARG A 319 -14.97 -0.04 -0.87
N GLY A 320 -16.05 0.60 -1.32
CA GLY A 320 -16.38 1.99 -1.04
C GLY A 320 -15.47 2.99 -1.75
N GLY A 321 -15.30 4.18 -1.17
CA GLY A 321 -14.52 5.26 -1.77
C GLY A 321 -15.05 5.67 -3.14
N ARG A 322 -14.14 5.88 -4.11
CA ARG A 322 -14.52 6.30 -5.47
C ARG A 322 -15.27 5.25 -6.28
N LEU A 323 -15.31 4.00 -5.83
CA LEU A 323 -16.14 2.96 -6.47
C LEU A 323 -17.63 3.30 -6.40
N ALA A 324 -18.06 4.01 -5.35
CA ALA A 324 -19.43 4.52 -5.25
C ALA A 324 -19.75 5.54 -6.34
N SER A 325 -18.82 6.45 -6.65
CA SER A 325 -18.96 7.40 -7.76
C SER A 325 -18.87 6.70 -9.11
N ALA A 326 -18.02 5.68 -9.24
CA ALA A 326 -17.85 4.92 -10.48
C ALA A 326 -19.13 4.15 -10.85
N ALA A 327 -19.85 3.61 -9.86
CA ALA A 327 -21.12 2.93 -10.05
C ALA A 327 -22.23 3.83 -10.63
N GLN A 328 -22.08 5.15 -10.55
CA GLN A 328 -23.03 6.12 -11.08
C GLN A 328 -22.69 6.59 -12.51
N ILE A 329 -21.60 6.10 -13.10
CA ILE A 329 -21.17 6.50 -14.45
C ILE A 329 -22.02 5.76 -15.48
N ALA A 330 -22.93 6.47 -16.13
CA ALA A 330 -23.81 5.91 -17.16
C ALA A 330 -23.07 5.56 -18.47
N SER A 331 -22.05 6.35 -18.84
CA SER A 331 -21.27 6.17 -20.06
C SER A 331 -19.78 6.34 -19.75
N PRO A 332 -19.08 5.26 -19.37
CA PRO A 332 -17.63 5.31 -19.15
C PRO A 332 -16.90 5.64 -20.45
N LEU A 333 -15.76 6.32 -20.33
CA LEU A 333 -14.85 6.55 -21.46
C LEU A 333 -14.34 5.21 -22.01
N PRO A 334 -14.12 5.07 -23.32
CA PRO A 334 -13.44 3.89 -23.86
C PRO A 334 -12.06 3.72 -23.23
N ILE A 335 -11.69 2.50 -22.88
CA ILE A 335 -10.39 2.22 -22.24
C ILE A 335 -9.22 2.65 -23.14
N ALA A 336 -9.35 2.49 -24.46
CA ALA A 336 -8.35 2.94 -25.43
C ALA A 336 -8.03 4.45 -25.30
N GLU A 337 -9.06 5.27 -25.10
CA GLU A 337 -8.91 6.73 -24.94
C GLU A 337 -8.23 7.03 -23.59
N LEU A 338 -8.68 6.37 -22.53
CA LEU A 338 -8.11 6.53 -21.19
C LEU A 338 -6.62 6.14 -21.14
N THR A 339 -6.22 5.07 -21.83
CA THR A 339 -4.83 4.62 -21.93
C THR A 339 -3.96 5.55 -22.78
N ALA A 340 -4.55 6.26 -23.75
CA ALA A 340 -3.82 7.19 -24.60
C ALA A 340 -3.47 8.51 -23.87
N TRP A 341 -4.21 8.88 -22.82
CA TRP A 341 -3.99 10.14 -22.11
C TRP A 341 -2.76 10.11 -21.20
N GLY A 342 -1.89 11.09 -21.42
CA GLY A 342 -0.85 11.48 -20.47
C GLY A 342 -1.40 12.36 -19.35
N GLN A 343 -0.52 12.74 -18.43
CA GLN A 343 -0.85 13.56 -17.26
C GLN A 343 -1.60 14.84 -17.65
N SER A 344 -1.07 15.58 -18.61
CA SER A 344 -1.62 16.88 -18.99
C SER A 344 -3.00 16.76 -19.64
N ASP A 345 -3.24 15.71 -20.42
CA ASP A 345 -4.52 15.48 -21.09
C ASP A 345 -5.60 15.12 -20.09
N LEU A 346 -5.27 14.23 -19.16
CA LEU A 346 -6.20 13.76 -18.15
C LEU A 346 -6.54 14.87 -17.14
N GLN A 347 -5.55 15.62 -16.64
CA GLN A 347 -5.78 16.69 -15.66
C GLN A 347 -6.59 17.89 -16.19
N ARG A 348 -6.68 18.06 -17.51
CA ARG A 348 -7.51 19.11 -18.14
C ARG A 348 -8.98 18.72 -18.32
N GLN A 349 -9.34 17.46 -18.06
CA GLN A 349 -10.70 17.00 -18.30
C GLN A 349 -11.69 17.71 -17.35
N PRO A 350 -12.79 18.29 -17.87
CA PRO A 350 -13.77 18.99 -17.04
C PRO A 350 -14.50 18.05 -16.06
N ASN A 351 -14.53 16.75 -16.35
CA ASN A 351 -15.10 15.69 -15.53
C ASN A 351 -14.03 14.86 -14.80
N LEU A 352 -12.88 15.45 -14.45
CA LEU A 352 -11.73 14.79 -13.81
C LEU A 352 -12.11 13.82 -12.67
N ALA A 353 -13.04 14.22 -11.81
CA ALA A 353 -13.51 13.37 -10.70
C ALA A 353 -14.17 12.06 -11.19
N GLN A 354 -14.95 12.11 -12.27
CA GLN A 354 -15.54 10.92 -12.89
C GLN A 354 -14.48 10.06 -13.57
N VAL A 355 -13.49 10.69 -14.22
CA VAL A 355 -12.35 9.98 -14.83
C VAL A 355 -11.57 9.21 -13.77
N TYR A 356 -11.28 9.82 -12.62
CA TYR A 356 -10.61 9.14 -11.51
C TYR A 356 -11.47 8.01 -10.91
N ALA A 357 -12.79 8.21 -10.81
CA ALA A 357 -13.70 7.16 -10.37
C ALA A 357 -13.70 5.96 -11.33
N GLN A 358 -13.79 6.19 -12.63
CA GLN A 358 -13.66 5.14 -13.65
C GLN A 358 -12.30 4.45 -13.58
N ALA A 359 -11.20 5.21 -13.47
CA ALA A 359 -9.86 4.67 -13.32
C ALA A 359 -9.74 3.75 -12.09
N THR A 360 -10.36 4.14 -10.97
CA THR A 360 -10.40 3.34 -9.74
C THR A 360 -11.15 2.03 -9.96
N ALA A 361 -12.32 2.06 -10.61
CA ALA A 361 -13.09 0.86 -10.92
C ALA A 361 -12.37 -0.06 -11.92
N LEU A 362 -11.65 0.51 -12.89
CA LEU A 362 -10.84 -0.26 -13.83
C LEU A 362 -9.66 -0.95 -13.13
N VAL A 363 -9.00 -0.27 -12.18
CA VAL A 363 -8.01 -0.92 -11.32
C VAL A 363 -8.64 -2.03 -10.49
N ALA A 364 -9.82 -1.80 -9.88
CA ALA A 364 -10.50 -2.84 -9.10
C ALA A 364 -10.83 -4.08 -9.95
N MET A 365 -11.33 -3.88 -11.18
CA MET A 365 -11.58 -4.96 -12.13
C MET A 365 -10.30 -5.75 -12.45
N LEU A 366 -9.22 -5.07 -12.82
CA LEU A 366 -7.95 -5.72 -13.14
C LEU A 366 -7.35 -6.40 -11.91
N ALA A 367 -7.50 -5.81 -10.72
CA ALA A 367 -7.06 -6.37 -9.46
C ALA A 367 -7.79 -7.69 -9.13
N GLU A 368 -9.09 -7.79 -9.40
CA GLU A 368 -9.88 -9.02 -9.19
C GLU A 368 -9.63 -10.07 -10.28
N GLN A 369 -9.64 -9.68 -11.56
CA GLN A 369 -9.67 -10.63 -12.67
C GLN A 369 -8.27 -10.99 -13.18
N GLN A 370 -7.33 -10.04 -13.15
CA GLN A 370 -6.01 -10.18 -13.77
C GLN A 370 -4.90 -9.49 -12.94
N PRO A 371 -4.73 -9.87 -11.65
CA PRO A 371 -3.88 -9.14 -10.71
C PRO A 371 -2.43 -9.01 -11.17
N GLU A 372 -1.86 -10.07 -11.76
CA GLU A 372 -0.46 -10.04 -12.23
C GLU A 372 -0.31 -9.19 -13.51
N THR A 373 -1.34 -9.14 -14.36
CA THR A 373 -1.37 -8.24 -15.52
C THR A 373 -1.35 -6.78 -15.07
N LEU A 374 -2.15 -6.40 -14.08
CA LEU A 374 -2.13 -5.06 -13.47
C LEU A 374 -0.73 -4.70 -12.97
N VAL A 375 -0.07 -5.62 -12.26
CA VAL A 375 1.26 -5.40 -11.68
C VAL A 375 2.32 -5.23 -12.78
N ARG A 376 2.31 -6.08 -13.82
CA ARG A 376 3.20 -5.96 -14.98
C ARG A 376 2.95 -4.67 -15.75
N TYR A 377 1.70 -4.27 -15.90
CA TYR A 377 1.32 -3.02 -16.56
C TYR A 377 1.82 -1.79 -15.79
N LEU A 378 1.59 -1.73 -14.46
CA LEU A 378 2.17 -0.70 -13.60
C LEU A 378 3.69 -0.64 -13.71
N LYS A 379 4.37 -1.80 -13.68
CA LYS A 379 5.82 -1.85 -13.88
C LYS A 379 6.22 -1.26 -15.23
N GLY A 380 5.52 -1.60 -16.31
CA GLY A 380 5.72 -1.03 -17.64
C GLY A 380 5.61 0.49 -17.64
N VAL A 381 4.54 1.04 -17.05
CA VAL A 381 4.27 2.48 -16.97
C VAL A 381 5.36 3.24 -16.20
N TYR A 382 5.85 2.70 -15.09
CA TYR A 382 6.86 3.38 -14.26
C TYR A 382 8.31 3.17 -14.73
N TYR A 383 8.63 2.05 -15.39
CA TYR A 383 10.01 1.70 -15.75
C TYR A 383 10.35 1.99 -17.21
N SER A 384 9.33 2.20 -18.07
CA SER A 384 9.49 2.32 -19.52
C SER A 384 8.85 3.62 -20.04
N ARG A 385 8.86 3.80 -21.37
CA ARG A 385 8.13 4.87 -22.04
C ARG A 385 6.82 4.29 -22.59
N PRO A 386 5.67 4.53 -21.94
CA PRO A 386 4.42 3.96 -22.39
C PRO A 386 3.94 4.55 -23.73
N ASP A 387 3.40 3.70 -24.60
CA ASP A 387 2.81 3.98 -25.92
C ASP A 387 1.27 3.96 -25.93
N GLY A 388 0.64 3.56 -24.82
CA GLY A 388 -0.82 3.54 -24.66
C GLY A 388 -1.47 2.27 -25.22
N ALA A 389 -0.70 1.30 -25.71
CA ALA A 389 -1.18 -0.02 -26.17
C ALA A 389 -0.77 -1.16 -25.21
N GLU A 390 -0.06 -0.86 -24.12
CA GLU A 390 0.49 -1.88 -23.22
C GLU A 390 -0.58 -2.71 -22.53
N LEU A 391 -1.68 -2.10 -22.10
CA LEU A 391 -2.72 -2.82 -21.36
C LEU A 391 -3.31 -3.92 -22.25
N SER A 392 -3.70 -3.58 -23.47
CA SER A 392 -4.23 -4.53 -24.46
C SER A 392 -3.23 -5.67 -24.73
N ARG A 393 -1.95 -5.34 -24.91
CA ARG A 393 -0.87 -6.30 -25.16
C ARG A 393 -0.60 -7.24 -23.99
N LEU A 394 -0.62 -6.72 -22.76
CA LEU A 394 -0.35 -7.50 -21.55
C LEU A 394 -1.54 -8.34 -21.11
N ALA A 395 -2.76 -7.84 -21.33
CA ALA A 395 -3.99 -8.59 -21.07
C ALA A 395 -4.30 -9.63 -22.14
N ASP A 396 -3.62 -9.57 -23.30
CA ASP A 396 -3.95 -10.36 -24.49
C ASP A 396 -5.42 -10.18 -24.92
N GLN A 397 -5.89 -8.93 -24.88
CA GLN A 397 -7.27 -8.53 -25.17
C GLN A 397 -7.26 -7.24 -25.98
N SER A 398 -8.12 -7.14 -26.99
CA SER A 398 -8.41 -5.87 -27.66
C SER A 398 -9.07 -4.89 -26.68
N TYR A 399 -9.00 -3.59 -26.99
CA TYR A 399 -9.70 -2.58 -26.17
C TYR A 399 -11.21 -2.76 -26.16
N ALA A 400 -11.81 -3.27 -27.24
CA ALA A 400 -13.24 -3.58 -27.26
C ALA A 400 -13.59 -4.71 -26.26
N GLU A 401 -12.76 -5.74 -26.17
CA GLU A 401 -12.94 -6.84 -25.20
C GLU A 401 -12.74 -6.35 -23.76
N LEU A 402 -11.78 -5.44 -23.53
CA LEU A 402 -11.58 -4.79 -22.23
C LEU A 402 -12.77 -3.89 -21.86
N ASP A 403 -13.33 -3.14 -22.81
CA ASP A 403 -14.53 -2.32 -22.59
C ASP A 403 -15.75 -3.21 -22.26
N ASP A 404 -15.91 -4.35 -22.94
CA ASP A 404 -16.94 -5.34 -22.61
C ASP A 404 -16.75 -5.97 -21.23
N ALA A 405 -15.51 -6.29 -20.86
CA ALA A 405 -15.18 -6.79 -19.53
C ALA A 405 -15.49 -5.75 -18.45
N TYR A 406 -15.16 -4.47 -18.70
CA TYR A 406 -15.48 -3.37 -17.80
C TYR A 406 -16.98 -3.15 -17.66
N ARG A 407 -17.74 -3.21 -18.76
CA ARG A 407 -19.21 -3.13 -18.71
C ARG A 407 -19.84 -4.25 -17.87
N ARG A 408 -19.38 -5.50 -18.05
CA ARG A 408 -19.83 -6.63 -17.23
C ARG A 408 -19.47 -6.43 -15.75
N PHE A 409 -18.23 -6.06 -15.47
CA PHE A 409 -17.78 -5.75 -14.11
C PHE A 409 -18.61 -4.62 -13.47
N ALA A 410 -18.86 -3.54 -14.21
CA ALA A 410 -19.65 -2.40 -13.75
C ALA A 410 -21.11 -2.76 -13.46
N ALA A 411 -21.69 -3.70 -14.21
CA ALA A 411 -23.07 -4.16 -14.01
C ALA A 411 -23.19 -5.19 -12.87
N GLU A 412 -22.25 -6.13 -12.77
CA GLU A 412 -22.38 -7.32 -11.92
C GLU A 412 -21.63 -7.21 -10.59
N ARG A 413 -20.49 -6.50 -10.57
CA ARG A 413 -19.55 -6.48 -9.43
C ARG A 413 -19.50 -5.12 -8.75
N LEU A 414 -19.41 -4.04 -9.52
CA LEU A 414 -19.22 -2.69 -9.00
C LEU A 414 -20.33 -2.23 -8.04
N PRO A 415 -21.63 -2.57 -8.21
CA PRO A 415 -22.67 -2.18 -7.25
C PRO A 415 -22.43 -2.77 -5.86
N GLU A 416 -21.94 -4.01 -5.79
CA GLU A 416 -21.59 -4.64 -4.51
C GLU A 416 -20.36 -4.00 -3.89
N LEU A 417 -19.33 -3.69 -4.69
CA LEU A 417 -18.11 -3.05 -4.20
C LEU A 417 -18.34 -1.59 -3.78
N ALA A 418 -19.29 -0.91 -4.44
CA ALA A 418 -19.70 0.45 -4.13
C ALA A 418 -20.48 0.55 -2.81
N ALA A 419 -21.17 -0.53 -2.41
CA ALA A 419 -21.87 -0.57 -1.14
C ALA A 419 -20.87 -0.44 0.02
N VAL A 420 -21.04 0.62 0.82
CA VAL A 420 -20.31 0.77 2.08
C VAL A 420 -20.86 -0.31 3.03
N PRO A 421 -20.01 -1.16 3.64
CA PRO A 421 -20.48 -2.12 4.62
C PRO A 421 -21.27 -1.40 5.72
N ALA A 422 -22.48 -1.90 6.02
CA ALA A 422 -23.26 -1.38 7.13
C ALA A 422 -22.53 -1.69 8.45
N GLY A 423 -21.99 -0.65 9.08
CA GLY A 423 -21.41 -0.71 10.41
C GLY A 423 -19.95 -1.13 10.46
N HIS A 424 -19.05 -0.16 10.29
CA HIS A 424 -17.74 -0.09 10.95
C HIS A 424 -17.42 1.35 11.29
#